data_AF-A0A1G9TZ01-F1
#
_entry.id   AF-A0A1G9TZ01-F1
#
_cell.length_a   1.000
_cell.length_b   1.000
_cell.length_c   1.000
_cell.angle_alpha   90.00
_cell.angle_beta   90.00
_cell.angle_gamma   90.00
#
_symmetry.space_group_name_H-M   'P 1'
#
loop_
_entity.id
_entity.type
_entity.pdbx_description
1 polymer ?
#
loop_
_entity_poly.entity_id
_entity_poly.type
_entity_poly.pdbx_seq_one_letter_code
_entity_poly.pdbx_strand_id
1 'polypeptide(L)'
;MTRPLYTIAPERQRRFRSSVAAVRDDRADDVLLDAWGALAIERRVIDTTRAVDLYALAAERIAVLPAGERAAVEAALLGGPAC
;
A
#
# COMPACT_ATOMS: atom_id res chain seq x y z
N MET A 1 4.85 20.82 5.63
CA MET A 1 4.09 19.64 6.09
C MET A 1 4.77 18.39 5.54
N THR A 2 5.29 17.52 6.41
CA THR A 2 5.92 16.26 6.01
C THR A 2 4.84 15.29 5.53
N ARG A 3 4.98 14.72 4.33
CA ARG A 3 4.01 13.74 3.82
C ARG A 3 4.14 12.43 4.60
N PRO A 4 3.04 11.72 4.88
CA PRO A 4 3.06 10.51 5.73
C PRO A 4 3.93 9.38 5.17
N LEU A 5 4.13 9.31 3.85
CA LEU A 5 5.07 8.35 3.27
C LEU A 5 6.53 8.62 3.71
N TYR A 6 6.91 9.86 4.00
CA TYR A 6 8.29 10.19 4.42
C TYR A 6 8.52 10.03 5.93
N THR A 7 7.48 9.74 6.71
CA THR A 7 7.61 9.52 8.16
C THR A 7 7.91 8.07 8.52
N ILE A 8 7.79 7.13 7.57
CA ILE A 8 8.11 5.72 7.77
C ILE A 8 9.52 5.36 7.29
N ALA A 9 10.03 4.21 7.73
CA ALA A 9 11.33 3.68 7.36
C ALA A 9 11.53 3.65 5.82
N PRO A 10 12.71 4.02 5.30
CA PRO A 10 12.98 4.05 3.85
C PRO A 10 12.68 2.74 3.11
N GLU A 11 12.83 1.59 3.79
CA GLU A 11 12.51 0.28 3.23
C GLU A 11 11.01 0.11 2.98
N ARG A 12 10.17 0.48 3.96
CA ARG A 12 8.70 0.48 3.80
C ARG A 12 8.28 1.45 2.70
N GLN A 13 8.95 2.60 2.57
CA GLN A 13 8.69 3.53 1.46
C GLN A 13 9.00 2.91 0.10
N ARG A 14 10.15 2.22 -0.02
CA ARG A 14 10.54 1.54 -1.26
C ARG A 14 9.54 0.44 -1.60
N ARG A 15 9.18 -0.41 -0.63
CA ARG A 15 8.19 -1.48 -0.81
C ARG A 15 6.84 -0.94 -1.28
N PHE A 16 6.34 0.13 -0.66
CA PHE A 16 5.11 0.78 -1.09
C PHE A 16 5.19 1.33 -2.52
N ARG A 17 6.29 1.99 -2.88
CA ARG A 17 6.47 2.48 -4.26
C ARG A 17 6.52 1.33 -5.26
N SER A 18 7.19 0.23 -4.90
CA SER A 18 7.24 -0.99 -5.72
C SER A 18 5.87 -1.64 -5.87
N SER A 19 5.05 -1.65 -4.82
CA SER A 19 3.70 -2.23 -4.89
C SER A 19 2.77 -1.41 -5.80
N VAL A 20 2.85 -0.08 -5.74
CA VAL A 20 2.17 0.82 -6.69
C VAL A 20 2.64 0.57 -8.12
N ALA A 21 3.97 0.47 -8.33
CA ALA A 21 4.53 0.19 -9.66
C ALA A 21 4.07 -1.17 -10.20
N ALA A 22 4.07 -2.22 -9.38
CA ALA A 22 3.63 -3.55 -9.76
C ALA A 22 2.19 -3.57 -10.28
N VAL A 23 1.26 -2.85 -9.62
CA VAL A 23 -0.13 -2.75 -10.10
C VAL A 23 -0.23 -2.00 -11.42
N ARG A 24 0.53 -0.92 -11.59
CA ARG A 24 0.54 -0.12 -12.83
C ARG A 24 1.10 -0.89 -14.01
N ASP A 25 2.20 -1.61 -13.77
CA ASP A 25 2.91 -2.39 -14.78
C ASP A 25 2.26 -3.75 -15.07
N ASP A 26 1.11 -4.06 -14.46
CA ASP A 26 0.40 -5.35 -14.58
C ASP A 26 1.24 -6.54 -14.09
N ARG A 27 2.09 -6.32 -13.07
CA ARG A 27 2.98 -7.31 -12.45
C ARG A 27 2.62 -7.59 -10.98
N ALA A 28 1.45 -7.17 -10.53
CA ALA A 28 0.99 -7.43 -9.18
C ALA A 28 0.48 -8.86 -9.06
N ASP A 29 1.02 -9.62 -8.09
CA ASP A 29 0.48 -10.92 -7.72
C ASP A 29 -0.89 -10.79 -7.03
N ASP A 30 -1.66 -11.89 -6.98
CA ASP A 30 -3.02 -11.91 -6.41
C ASP A 30 -3.06 -11.35 -4.97
N VAL A 31 -2.07 -11.69 -4.13
CA VAL A 31 -1.96 -11.17 -2.75
C VAL A 31 -1.91 -9.64 -2.70
N LEU A 32 -1.21 -9.03 -3.65
CA LEU A 32 -1.10 -7.58 -3.71
C LEU A 32 -2.41 -6.96 -4.21
N LEU A 33 -3.07 -7.58 -5.19
CA LEU A 33 -4.36 -7.14 -5.70
C LEU A 33 -5.45 -7.24 -4.62
N ASP A 34 -5.50 -8.34 -3.89
CA ASP A 34 -6.38 -8.54 -2.72
C ASP A 34 -6.13 -7.46 -1.65
N ALA A 35 -4.87 -7.13 -1.37
CA ALA A 35 -4.54 -6.09 -0.39
C ALA A 35 -5.04 -4.70 -0.81
N TRP A 36 -4.91 -4.34 -2.08
CA TRP A 36 -5.50 -3.09 -2.60
C TRP A 36 -7.03 -3.13 -2.63
N GLY A 37 -7.60 -4.30 -2.93
CA GLY A 37 -9.04 -4.57 -2.88
C GLY A 37 -9.64 -4.42 -1.48
N ALA A 38 -8.95 -4.91 -0.45
CA ALA A 38 -9.34 -4.75 0.96
C ALA A 38 -9.39 -3.28 1.40
N LEU A 39 -8.56 -2.42 0.79
CA LEU A 39 -8.60 -0.97 1.02
C LEU A 39 -9.70 -0.26 0.20
N ALA A 40 -10.39 -0.97 -0.68
CA ALA A 40 -11.30 -0.46 -1.69
C ALA A 40 -10.65 0.66 -2.53
N ILE A 41 -9.39 0.44 -2.92
CA ILE A 41 -8.63 1.34 -3.81
C ILE A 41 -8.54 0.67 -5.18
N GLU A 42 -9.30 1.20 -6.13
CA GLU A 42 -9.34 0.66 -7.49
C GLU A 42 -8.06 0.96 -8.27
N ARG A 43 -7.75 0.09 -9.23
CA ARG A 43 -6.60 0.25 -10.14
C ARG A 43 -6.55 1.64 -10.80
N ARG A 44 -7.69 2.17 -11.23
CA ARG A 44 -7.79 3.52 -11.82
C ARG A 44 -7.27 4.62 -10.88
N VAL A 45 -7.54 4.49 -9.57
CA VAL A 45 -7.03 5.43 -8.56
C VAL A 45 -5.51 5.28 -8.44
N ILE A 46 -5.02 4.04 -8.46
CA ILE A 46 -3.58 3.73 -8.40
C ILE A 46 -2.84 4.30 -9.62
N ASP A 47 -3.41 4.21 -10.83
CA ASP A 47 -2.79 4.74 -12.05
C ASP A 47 -2.70 6.27 -12.06
N THR A 48 -3.73 6.95 -11.57
CA THR A 48 -3.87 8.41 -11.69
C THR A 48 -3.30 9.18 -10.50
N THR A 49 -3.13 8.54 -9.35
CA THR A 49 -2.74 9.19 -8.09
C THR A 49 -1.26 9.01 -7.79
N ARG A 50 -0.56 10.04 -7.31
CA ARG A 50 0.86 9.92 -6.93
C ARG A 50 1.01 8.98 -5.72
N ALA A 51 2.11 8.22 -5.68
CA ALA A 51 2.37 7.28 -4.58
C ALA A 51 2.35 7.94 -3.18
N VAL A 52 2.78 9.19 -3.05
CA VAL A 52 2.74 9.92 -1.77
C VAL A 52 1.31 10.20 -1.28
N ASP A 53 0.38 10.43 -2.19
CA ASP A 53 -1.03 10.68 -1.89
C ASP A 53 -1.78 9.35 -1.71
N LEU A 54 -1.43 8.32 -2.49
CA LEU A 54 -1.92 6.96 -2.31
C LEU A 54 -1.56 6.40 -0.93
N TYR A 55 -0.37 6.70 -0.42
CA TYR A 55 0.02 6.24 0.91
C TYR A 55 -0.85 6.85 2.02
N ALA A 56 -1.20 8.14 1.89
CA ALA A 56 -2.09 8.78 2.85
C ALA A 56 -3.46 8.09 2.87
N LEU A 57 -4.04 7.87 1.68
CA LEU A 57 -5.32 7.17 1.52
C LEU A 57 -5.25 5.73 2.06
N ALA A 58 -4.19 4.99 1.71
CA ALA A 58 -3.98 3.63 2.19
C ALA A 58 -3.86 3.59 3.71
N ALA A 59 -3.10 4.51 4.32
CA ALA A 59 -2.96 4.58 5.77
C ALA A 59 -4.29 4.84 6.49
N GLU A 60 -5.13 5.73 5.96
CA GLU A 60 -6.48 5.98 6.50
C GLU A 60 -7.35 4.72 6.43
N ARG A 61 -7.30 3.97 5.33
CA ARG A 61 -8.06 2.74 5.14
C ARG A 61 -7.54 1.60 6.02
N ILE A 62 -6.21 1.45 6.14
CA ILE A 62 -5.56 0.47 7.02
C ILE A 62 -5.95 0.70 8.49
N ALA A 63 -6.09 1.96 8.92
CA ALA A 63 -6.45 2.29 10.30
C ALA A 63 -7.86 1.81 10.69
N VAL A 64 -8.79 1.72 9.73
CA VAL A 64 -10.16 1.24 9.98
C VAL A 64 -10.35 -0.26 9.77
N LEU A 65 -9.35 -0.95 9.20
CA LEU A 65 -9.39 -2.41 9.07
C LEU A 65 -9.33 -3.11 10.43
N PRO A 66 -10.00 -4.28 10.58
CA PRO A 66 -9.84 -5.12 11.75
C PRO A 66 -8.39 -5.62 11.87
N ALA A 67 -7.93 -5.85 13.10
CA ALA A 67 -6.51 -6.13 13.38
C ALA A 67 -5.94 -7.32 12.60
N GLY A 68 -6.76 -8.35 12.35
CA GLY A 68 -6.35 -9.53 11.57
C GLY A 68 -6.06 -9.22 10.10
N GLU A 69 -6.91 -8.41 9.47
CA GLU A 69 -6.73 -8.01 8.06
C GLU A 69 -5.67 -6.94 7.90
N ARG A 70 -5.57 -6.02 8.88
CA ARG A 70 -4.58 -4.95 8.89
C ARG A 70 -3.16 -5.48 8.72
N ALA A 71 -2.78 -6.50 9.48
CA ALA A 71 -1.43 -7.06 9.44
C ALA A 71 -1.10 -7.67 8.06
N ALA A 72 -2.07 -8.37 7.45
CA ALA A 72 -1.91 -8.95 6.13
C ALA A 72 -1.75 -7.87 5.05
N VAL A 73 -2.59 -6.83 5.09
CA VAL A 73 -2.53 -5.71 4.13
C VAL A 73 -1.25 -4.89 4.30
N GLU A 74 -0.84 -4.60 5.54
CA GLU A 74 0.44 -3.91 5.78
C GLU A 74 1.64 -4.75 5.29
N ALA A 75 1.63 -6.07 5.49
CA ALA A 75 2.69 -6.94 5.02
C ALA A 75 2.77 -6.98 3.48
N ALA A 76 1.63 -7.06 2.80
CA ALA A 76 1.56 -7.05 1.33
C ALA A 76 2.03 -5.72 0.73
N LEU A 77 1.62 -4.59 1.31
CA LEU A 77 1.88 -3.26 0.75
C LEU A 77 3.24 -2.67 1.15
N LEU A 78 3.71 -2.96 2.36
CA LEU A 78 4.87 -2.29 2.97
C LEU A 78 6.06 -3.25 3.16
N GLY A 79 5.86 -4.54 2.85
CA GLY A 79 6.76 -5.62 3.26
C GLY A 79 6.51 -5.94 4.73
N GLY A 80 6.19 -7.20 5.02
CA GLY A 80 6.08 -7.67 6.40
C GLY A 80 7.42 -7.54 7.13
N PRO A 81 7.44 -7.56 8.47
CA PRO A 81 8.67 -7.81 9.19
C PRO A 81 9.27 -9.10 8.61
N ALA A 82 10.53 -9.06 8.19
CA ALA A 82 11.24 -10.30 7.91
C ALA A 82 11.09 -11.19 9.15
N CYS A 83 10.41 -12.33 9.00
CA CYS A 83 10.47 -13.38 10.00
C CYS A 83 11.91 -13.81 10.22
#